data_AF-A0A6L2Q8K6-F1
#
_entry.id   AF-A0A6L2Q8K6-F1
#
_cell.length_a   1.000
_cell.length_b   1.000
_cell.length_c   1.000
_cell.angle_alpha   90.00
_cell.angle_beta   90.00
_cell.angle_gamma   90.00
#
_symmetry.space_group_name_H-M   'P 1'
#
loop_
_entity.id
_entity.type
_entity.pdbx_description
1 polymer ?
#
loop_
_entity_poly.entity_id
_entity_poly.type
_entity_poly.pdbx_seq_one_letter_code
_entity_poly.pdbx_strand_id
1 'polypeptide(L)'
;MKLSGQFKDPAVLPPILLDCGADPSLQNDRGETALHEALERDAQGSLDAVTLLASAGTDLSRCTTYRETPLHLAARKNRPSTIAMLLNNGAAPNAQDLRGNTALHLAAGKGYHEVVCLLLARPNIELNAPNKEGLTPLHIAVESGFIKVVRMLLQADTCDLTARTKMSLTPLDLAQQDYRRRSQPEMSHVLTQELERRRSHDTITQC
;
A
#
# COMPACT_ATOMS: atom_id res chain seq x y z
N MET A 1 -31.28 7.43 12.74
CA MET A 1 -32.20 7.65 11.61
C MET A 1 -31.76 6.77 10.44
N LYS A 2 -32.62 5.85 9.96
CA LYS A 2 -32.32 5.00 8.80
C LYS A 2 -32.46 5.84 7.52
N LEU A 3 -31.35 6.25 6.92
CA LEU A 3 -31.30 6.98 5.65
C LEU A 3 -31.17 6.00 4.46
N SER A 4 -32.05 5.00 4.36
CA SER A 4 -31.89 3.90 3.41
C SER A 4 -32.62 4.07 2.06
N GLY A 5 -32.88 5.29 1.57
CA GLY A 5 -33.70 5.38 0.35
C GLY A 5 -33.74 6.66 -0.51
N GLN A 6 -33.07 7.77 -0.19
CA GLN A 6 -33.31 9.04 -0.92
C GLN A 6 -32.16 9.63 -1.72
N PHE A 7 -30.94 9.10 -1.60
CA PHE A 7 -29.80 9.69 -2.31
C PHE A 7 -29.19 8.69 -3.30
N LYS A 8 -29.70 8.74 -4.54
CA LYS A 8 -29.21 7.91 -5.66
C LYS A 8 -27.94 8.46 -6.32
N ASP A 9 -27.55 9.70 -6.00
CA ASP A 9 -26.33 10.30 -6.53
C ASP A 9 -25.22 10.34 -5.45
N PRO A 10 -24.21 9.46 -5.52
CA PRO A 10 -23.18 9.32 -4.49
C PRO A 10 -22.22 10.52 -4.41
N ALA A 11 -22.14 11.36 -5.44
CA ALA A 11 -21.27 12.55 -5.45
C ALA A 11 -21.87 13.75 -4.70
N VAL A 12 -23.21 13.80 -4.60
CA VAL A 12 -23.95 14.93 -4.02
C VAL A 12 -24.15 14.78 -2.50
N LEU A 13 -24.02 13.55 -1.99
CA LEU A 13 -24.18 13.21 -0.57
C LEU A 13 -23.15 13.86 0.36
N PRO A 14 -21.83 13.82 0.08
CA PRO A 14 -20.83 14.38 0.99
C PRO A 14 -20.94 15.90 1.18
N PRO A 15 -21.11 16.74 0.13
CA PRO A 15 -21.34 18.18 0.29
C PRO A 15 -22.57 18.47 1.16
N ILE A 16 -23.72 17.86 0.84
CA ILE A 16 -24.97 18.10 1.58
C ILE A 16 -24.84 17.68 3.05
N LEU A 17 -24.20 16.53 3.32
CA LEU A 17 -24.03 16.06 4.70
C LEU A 17 -23.11 16.98 5.50
N LEU A 18 -22.00 17.45 4.92
CA LEU A 18 -21.10 18.39 5.58
C LEU A 18 -21.76 19.76 5.81
N ASP A 19 -22.51 20.28 4.83
CA ASP A 19 -23.28 21.52 4.95
C ASP A 19 -24.40 21.42 6.01
N CYS A 20 -24.92 20.21 6.26
CA CYS A 20 -25.89 19.94 7.32
C CYS A 20 -25.24 19.69 8.70
N GLY A 21 -23.91 19.83 8.83
CA GLY A 21 -23.19 19.60 10.09
C GLY A 21 -22.94 18.13 10.43
N ALA A 22 -22.96 17.22 9.46
CA ALA A 22 -22.57 15.84 9.69
C ALA A 22 -21.07 15.76 10.03
N ASP A 23 -20.73 15.09 11.13
CA ASP A 23 -19.36 14.88 11.56
C ASP A 23 -18.70 13.75 10.75
N PRO A 24 -17.74 14.04 9.85
CA PRO A 24 -17.10 13.03 9.01
C PRO A 24 -16.16 12.10 9.80
N SER A 25 -15.89 12.40 11.07
CA SER A 25 -14.98 11.63 11.94
C SER A 25 -15.63 10.42 12.61
N LEU A 26 -16.97 10.35 12.61
CA LEU A 26 -17.71 9.25 13.24
C LEU A 26 -17.42 7.91 12.54
N GLN A 27 -17.28 6.86 13.34
CA GLN A 27 -17.05 5.49 12.87
C GLN A 27 -18.33 4.65 13.02
N ASN A 28 -18.62 3.82 12.03
CA ASN A 28 -19.65 2.78 12.13
C ASN A 28 -19.16 1.57 12.98
N ASP A 29 -19.99 0.54 13.13
CA ASP A 29 -19.65 -0.68 13.90
C ASP A 29 -18.44 -1.45 13.37
N ARG A 30 -18.01 -1.19 12.13
CA ARG A 30 -16.82 -1.77 11.49
C ARG A 30 -15.58 -0.88 11.66
N GLY A 31 -15.70 0.24 12.35
CA GLY A 31 -14.63 1.24 12.48
C GLY A 31 -14.46 2.11 11.24
N GLU A 32 -15.40 2.09 10.29
CA GLU A 32 -15.28 2.84 9.05
C GLU A 32 -15.82 4.26 9.24
N THR A 33 -15.02 5.27 8.87
CA THR A 33 -15.50 6.65 8.72
C THR A 33 -16.18 6.85 7.37
N ALA A 34 -16.80 8.01 7.15
CA ALA A 34 -17.37 8.37 5.85
C ALA A 34 -16.34 8.26 4.70
N LEU A 35 -15.07 8.57 4.97
CA LEU A 35 -13.99 8.42 4.00
C LEU A 35 -13.71 6.95 3.66
N HIS A 36 -13.75 6.03 4.63
CA HIS A 36 -13.56 4.60 4.38
C HIS A 36 -14.69 4.05 3.49
N GLU A 37 -15.94 4.40 3.81
CA GLU A 37 -17.11 4.06 3.00
C GLU A 37 -17.04 4.62 1.58
N ALA A 38 -16.55 5.85 1.42
CA ALA A 38 -16.35 6.45 0.09
C ALA A 38 -15.30 5.67 -0.71
N LEU A 39 -14.20 5.25 -0.08
CA LEU A 39 -13.12 4.49 -0.71
C LEU A 39 -13.51 3.05 -1.10
N GLU A 40 -14.46 2.44 -0.40
CA GLU A 40 -14.95 1.09 -0.73
C GLU A 40 -15.84 1.08 -1.99
N ARG A 41 -16.46 2.21 -2.35
CA ARG A 41 -17.37 2.32 -3.49
C ARG A 41 -16.62 2.49 -4.80
N ASP A 42 -16.82 1.61 -5.77
CA ASP A 42 -16.13 1.62 -7.08
C ASP A 42 -16.75 2.55 -8.15
N ALA A 43 -17.61 3.49 -7.76
CA ALA A 43 -18.22 4.43 -8.68
C ALA A 43 -17.34 5.67 -8.93
N GLN A 44 -17.33 6.22 -10.14
CA GLN A 44 -16.57 7.42 -10.54
C GLN A 44 -16.79 8.64 -9.60
N GLY A 45 -17.99 8.80 -9.05
CA GLY A 45 -18.33 9.84 -8.06
C GLY A 45 -17.69 9.67 -6.67
N SER A 46 -16.96 8.56 -6.46
CA SER A 46 -16.18 8.32 -5.25
C SER A 46 -14.96 9.26 -5.17
N LEU A 47 -14.36 9.68 -6.29
CA LEU A 47 -13.16 10.53 -6.23
C LEU A 47 -13.46 11.93 -5.67
N ASP A 48 -14.57 12.55 -6.11
CA ASP A 48 -14.98 13.86 -5.60
C ASP A 48 -15.35 13.78 -4.11
N ALA A 49 -16.09 12.73 -3.73
CA ALA A 49 -16.42 12.45 -2.33
C ALA A 49 -15.18 12.27 -1.46
N VAL A 50 -14.22 11.46 -1.93
CA VAL A 50 -12.94 11.20 -1.25
C VAL A 50 -12.11 12.48 -1.15
N THR A 51 -12.13 13.32 -2.19
CA THR A 51 -11.40 14.59 -2.21
C THR A 51 -11.98 15.59 -1.22
N LEU A 52 -13.30 15.76 -1.23
CA LEU A 52 -14.00 16.65 -0.30
C LEU A 52 -13.81 16.21 1.15
N LEU A 53 -13.97 14.91 1.44
CA LEU A 53 -13.79 14.40 2.80
C LEU A 53 -12.35 14.54 3.27
N ALA A 54 -11.35 14.26 2.42
CA ALA A 54 -9.95 14.40 2.79
C ALA A 54 -9.52 15.87 2.96
N SER A 55 -10.08 16.80 2.19
CA SER A 55 -9.78 18.23 2.29
C SER A 55 -10.52 18.93 3.43
N ALA A 56 -11.64 18.38 3.90
CA ALA A 56 -12.42 18.88 5.04
C ALA A 56 -11.75 18.64 6.42
N GLY A 57 -10.47 18.27 6.46
CA GLY A 57 -9.74 18.04 7.71
C GLY A 57 -10.08 16.72 8.40
N THR A 58 -10.59 15.73 7.67
CA THR A 58 -10.84 14.39 8.23
C THR A 58 -9.54 13.78 8.76
N ASP A 59 -9.58 13.25 9.97
CA ASP A 59 -8.46 12.55 10.59
C ASP A 59 -8.10 11.28 9.80
N LEU A 60 -7.04 11.36 8.99
CA LEU A 60 -6.54 10.27 8.14
C LEU A 60 -5.83 9.16 8.93
N SER A 61 -5.65 9.32 10.25
CA SER A 61 -5.10 8.28 11.13
C SER A 61 -6.16 7.27 11.59
N ARG A 62 -7.45 7.61 11.44
CA ARG A 62 -8.55 6.69 11.75
C ARG A 62 -8.43 5.43 10.91
N CYS A 63 -8.77 4.30 11.51
CA CYS A 63 -8.67 3.01 10.87
C CYS A 63 -9.87 2.13 11.19
N THR A 64 -10.15 1.18 10.30
CA THR A 64 -11.19 0.18 10.49
C THR A 64 -10.86 -0.76 11.65
N THR A 65 -11.80 -1.64 11.99
CA THR A 65 -11.57 -2.78 12.90
C THR A 65 -10.38 -3.66 12.50
N TYR A 66 -9.96 -3.64 11.22
CA TYR A 66 -8.76 -4.33 10.74
C TYR A 66 -7.48 -3.50 10.81
N ARG A 67 -7.53 -2.33 11.44
CA ARG A 67 -6.48 -1.30 11.44
C ARG A 67 -6.10 -0.82 10.03
N GLU A 68 -6.98 -0.99 9.05
CA GLU A 68 -6.76 -0.41 7.72
C GLU A 68 -7.07 1.09 7.78
N THR A 69 -6.08 1.91 7.44
CA THR A 69 -6.28 3.36 7.22
C THR A 69 -6.85 3.62 5.82
N PRO A 70 -7.30 4.84 5.51
CA PRO A 70 -7.71 5.22 4.15
C PRO A 70 -6.65 4.91 3.09
N LEU A 71 -5.36 5.04 3.45
CA LEU A 71 -4.25 4.73 2.55
C LEU A 71 -4.15 3.24 2.21
N HIS A 72 -4.44 2.35 3.18
CA HIS A 72 -4.50 0.90 2.93
C HIS A 72 -5.61 0.56 1.93
N LEU A 73 -6.80 1.13 2.12
CA LEU A 73 -7.94 0.90 1.22
C LEU A 73 -7.63 1.38 -0.20
N ALA A 74 -7.07 2.59 -0.34
CA ALA A 74 -6.68 3.15 -1.62
C ALA A 74 -5.61 2.29 -2.33
N ALA A 75 -4.64 1.74 -1.59
CA ALA A 75 -3.63 0.85 -2.13
C ALA A 75 -4.23 -0.49 -2.55
N ARG A 76 -5.10 -1.08 -1.71
CA ARG A 76 -5.79 -2.34 -1.98
C ARG A 76 -6.70 -2.29 -3.21
N LYS A 77 -7.26 -1.11 -3.50
CA LYS A 77 -8.19 -0.84 -4.61
C LYS A 77 -7.52 -0.28 -5.87
N ASN A 78 -6.19 -0.14 -5.89
CA ASN A 78 -5.44 0.46 -6.99
C ASN A 78 -5.95 1.87 -7.37
N ARG A 79 -5.92 2.82 -6.43
CA ARG A 79 -6.35 4.21 -6.67
C ARG A 79 -5.19 5.21 -6.58
N PRO A 80 -4.33 5.34 -7.62
CA PRO A 80 -3.16 6.22 -7.60
C PRO A 80 -3.47 7.67 -7.24
N SER A 81 -4.49 8.27 -7.86
CA SER A 81 -4.87 9.66 -7.58
C SER A 81 -5.25 9.89 -6.11
N THR A 82 -5.96 8.93 -5.53
CA THR A 82 -6.33 8.94 -4.12
C THR A 82 -5.11 8.75 -3.21
N ILE A 83 -4.17 7.88 -3.57
CA ILE A 83 -2.91 7.71 -2.83
C ILE A 83 -2.15 9.03 -2.77
N ALA A 84 -1.95 9.68 -3.92
CA ALA A 84 -1.25 10.97 -3.99
C ALA A 84 -1.94 12.03 -3.13
N MET A 85 -3.26 12.14 -3.23
CA MET A 85 -4.05 13.08 -2.44
C MET A 85 -3.95 12.81 -0.93
N LEU A 86 -4.13 11.56 -0.49
CA LEU A 86 -4.05 11.19 0.93
C LEU A 86 -2.67 11.51 1.51
N LEU A 87 -1.60 11.18 0.78
CA LEU A 87 -0.22 11.47 1.20
C LEU A 87 0.07 12.97 1.27
N ASN A 88 -0.47 13.76 0.34
CA ASN A 88 -0.34 15.22 0.36
C ASN A 88 -1.13 15.86 1.51
N ASN A 89 -2.22 15.23 1.95
CA ASN A 89 -3.01 15.62 3.12
C ASN A 89 -2.48 15.01 4.44
N GLY A 90 -1.27 14.47 4.46
CA GLY A 90 -0.60 14.04 5.69
C GLY A 90 -0.97 12.63 6.18
N ALA A 91 -1.57 11.78 5.34
CA ALA A 91 -1.75 10.37 5.69
C ALA A 91 -0.41 9.70 6.02
N ALA A 92 -0.37 8.91 7.10
CA ALA A 92 0.83 8.20 7.52
C ALA A 92 1.20 7.09 6.51
N PRO A 93 2.32 7.20 5.76
CA PRO A 93 2.65 6.25 4.69
C PRO A 93 3.02 4.85 5.22
N ASN A 94 3.53 4.78 6.45
CA ASN A 94 4.03 3.55 7.08
C ASN A 94 3.07 2.97 8.12
N ALA A 95 1.82 3.46 8.17
CA ALA A 95 0.82 2.86 9.05
C ALA A 95 0.68 1.37 8.74
N GLN A 96 0.47 0.56 9.78
CA GLN A 96 0.38 -0.89 9.68
C GLN A 96 -1.02 -1.40 10.06
N ASP A 97 -1.57 -2.28 9.22
CA ASP A 97 -2.82 -2.99 9.48
C ASP A 97 -2.68 -4.03 10.62
N LEU A 98 -3.75 -4.81 10.88
CA LEU A 98 -3.72 -5.88 11.89
C LEU A 98 -2.72 -6.99 11.59
N ARG A 99 -2.27 -7.15 10.35
CA ARG A 99 -1.26 -8.13 9.93
C ARG A 99 0.14 -7.52 9.86
N GLY A 100 0.30 -6.24 10.20
CA GLY A 100 1.57 -5.53 10.10
C GLY A 100 1.90 -5.07 8.68
N ASN A 101 0.99 -5.23 7.72
CA ASN A 101 1.21 -4.76 6.36
C ASN A 101 1.04 -3.25 6.31
N THR A 102 1.91 -2.59 5.55
CA THR A 102 1.73 -1.19 5.14
C THR A 102 0.99 -1.12 3.80
N ALA A 103 0.59 0.08 3.37
CA ALA A 103 0.05 0.29 2.02
C ALA A 103 0.98 -0.24 0.92
N LEU A 104 2.30 -0.15 1.11
CA LEU A 104 3.30 -0.65 0.15
C LEU A 104 3.29 -2.19 0.06
N HIS A 105 3.09 -2.90 1.17
CA HIS A 105 2.91 -4.36 1.16
C HIS A 105 1.70 -4.77 0.32
N LEU A 106 0.56 -4.09 0.52
CA LEU A 106 -0.68 -4.39 -0.19
C LEU A 106 -0.56 -4.12 -1.69
N ALA A 107 0.03 -2.99 -2.08
CA ALA A 107 0.27 -2.65 -3.48
C ALA A 107 1.26 -3.63 -4.14
N ALA A 108 2.32 -4.02 -3.41
CA ALA A 108 3.33 -4.95 -3.89
C ALA A 108 2.75 -6.34 -4.16
N GLY A 109 1.95 -6.88 -3.23
CA GLY A 109 1.29 -8.18 -3.38
C GLY A 109 0.14 -8.23 -4.37
N LYS A 110 -0.21 -7.09 -4.99
CA LYS A 110 -1.20 -7.01 -6.06
C LYS A 110 -0.62 -6.55 -7.40
N GLY A 111 0.68 -6.23 -7.45
CA GLY A 111 1.35 -5.80 -8.68
C GLY A 111 1.00 -4.37 -9.10
N TYR A 112 0.46 -3.55 -8.22
CA TYR A 112 0.01 -2.19 -8.53
C TYR A 112 1.17 -1.21 -8.61
N HIS A 113 1.93 -1.30 -9.71
CA HIS A 113 3.19 -0.58 -9.90
C HIS A 113 3.05 0.94 -9.77
N GLU A 114 1.92 1.53 -10.17
CA GLU A 114 1.75 2.99 -10.09
C GLU A 114 1.60 3.45 -8.63
N VAL A 115 0.83 2.69 -7.84
CA VAL A 115 0.72 2.92 -6.39
C VAL A 115 2.09 2.71 -5.71
N VAL A 116 2.83 1.66 -6.09
CA VAL A 116 4.19 1.42 -5.60
C VAL A 116 5.10 2.62 -5.91
N CYS A 117 5.05 3.14 -7.14
CA CYS A 117 5.83 4.31 -7.55
C CYS A 117 5.54 5.53 -6.66
N LEU A 118 4.26 5.84 -6.46
CA LEU A 118 3.83 6.98 -5.65
C LEU A 118 4.25 6.84 -4.18
N LEU A 119 4.18 5.64 -3.62
CA LEU A 119 4.63 5.38 -2.25
C LEU A 119 6.14 5.50 -2.11
N LEU A 120 6.92 4.92 -3.04
CA LEU A 120 8.38 4.98 -3.04
C LEU A 120 8.92 6.41 -3.25
N ALA A 121 8.17 7.28 -3.92
CA ALA A 121 8.53 8.69 -4.09
C ALA A 121 8.42 9.51 -2.79
N ARG A 122 7.88 8.95 -1.69
CA ARG A 122 7.76 9.67 -0.41
C ARG A 122 9.06 9.57 0.39
N PRO A 123 9.60 10.70 0.91
CA PRO A 123 10.92 10.74 1.53
C PRO A 123 11.05 9.89 2.80
N ASN A 124 9.96 9.60 3.50
CA ASN A 124 9.92 8.85 4.75
C ASN A 124 9.27 7.46 4.61
N ILE A 125 9.19 6.92 3.39
CA ILE A 125 8.62 5.58 3.17
C ILE A 125 9.54 4.49 3.73
N GLU A 126 8.99 3.62 4.57
CA GLU A 126 9.72 2.46 5.10
C GLU A 126 9.57 1.28 4.13
N LEU A 127 10.43 1.23 3.11
CA LEU A 127 10.38 0.18 2.09
C LEU A 127 10.72 -1.22 2.60
N ASN A 128 11.41 -1.34 3.73
CA ASN A 128 11.86 -2.61 4.32
C ASN A 128 11.08 -3.00 5.59
N ALA A 129 9.99 -2.30 5.92
CA ALA A 129 9.20 -2.62 7.11
C ALA A 129 8.75 -4.09 7.05
N PRO A 130 9.00 -4.90 8.10
CA PRO A 130 8.48 -6.27 8.16
C PRO A 130 7.03 -6.26 8.64
N ASN A 131 6.18 -7.06 7.99
CA ASN A 131 4.86 -7.38 8.54
C ASN A 131 4.97 -8.40 9.68
N LYS A 132 3.83 -8.83 10.24
CA LYS A 132 3.83 -9.78 11.36
C LYS A 132 4.49 -11.11 11.04
N GLU A 133 4.64 -11.52 9.79
CA GLU A 133 5.32 -12.75 9.39
C GLU A 133 6.80 -12.53 9.01
N GLY A 134 7.32 -11.32 9.23
CA GLY A 134 8.66 -10.93 8.83
C GLY A 134 8.80 -10.71 7.32
N LEU A 135 7.70 -10.68 6.58
CA LEU A 135 7.72 -10.41 5.14
C LEU A 135 7.81 -8.89 4.94
N THR A 136 8.80 -8.47 4.15
CA THR A 136 8.88 -7.09 3.64
C THR A 136 8.05 -6.96 2.34
N PRO A 137 7.79 -5.74 1.83
CA PRO A 137 7.14 -5.57 0.53
C PRO A 137 7.83 -6.32 -0.61
N LEU A 138 9.17 -6.42 -0.57
CA LEU A 138 9.93 -7.20 -1.56
C LEU A 138 9.61 -8.69 -1.49
N HIS A 139 9.57 -9.28 -0.28
CA HIS A 139 9.18 -10.70 -0.12
C HIS A 139 7.80 -10.96 -0.73
N ILE A 140 6.82 -10.10 -0.42
CA ILE A 140 5.46 -10.23 -0.94
C ILE A 140 5.42 -10.11 -2.47
N ALA A 141 6.14 -9.13 -3.05
CA ALA A 141 6.20 -8.98 -4.51
C ALA A 141 6.81 -10.20 -5.21
N VAL A 142 7.83 -10.80 -4.59
CA VAL A 142 8.50 -12.02 -5.08
C VAL A 142 7.57 -13.22 -4.99
N GLU A 143 6.95 -13.47 -3.84
CA GLU A 143 6.01 -14.58 -3.62
C GLU A 143 4.79 -14.48 -4.56
N SER A 144 4.39 -13.25 -4.89
CA SER A 144 3.28 -12.97 -5.81
C SER A 144 3.68 -12.97 -7.29
N GLY A 145 4.98 -13.05 -7.61
CA GLY A 145 5.48 -13.13 -9.00
C GLY A 145 5.47 -11.79 -9.77
N PHE A 146 5.37 -10.64 -9.11
CA PHE A 146 5.26 -9.34 -9.80
C PHE A 146 6.62 -8.71 -10.11
N ILE A 147 7.27 -9.21 -11.17
CA ILE A 147 8.63 -8.81 -11.58
C ILE A 147 8.79 -7.29 -11.74
N LYS A 148 7.80 -6.60 -12.32
CA LYS A 148 7.86 -5.13 -12.48
C LYS A 148 7.96 -4.42 -11.14
N VAL A 149 7.16 -4.82 -10.15
CA VAL A 149 7.22 -4.27 -8.80
C VAL A 149 8.55 -4.62 -8.12
N VAL A 150 9.02 -5.86 -8.28
CA VAL A 150 10.33 -6.28 -7.76
C VAL A 150 11.43 -5.37 -8.30
N ARG A 151 11.50 -5.16 -9.61
CA ARG A 151 12.48 -4.25 -10.22
C ARG A 151 12.39 -2.83 -9.67
N MET A 152 11.19 -2.31 -9.48
CA MET A 152 10.99 -0.97 -8.87
C MET A 152 11.51 -0.89 -7.44
N LEU A 153 11.24 -1.91 -6.62
CA LEU A 153 11.75 -1.96 -5.25
C LEU A 153 13.29 -2.07 -5.24
N LEU A 154 13.87 -2.88 -6.13
CA LEU A 154 15.32 -3.06 -6.25
C LEU A 154 16.06 -1.82 -6.77
N GLN A 155 15.38 -0.94 -7.51
CA GLN A 155 15.94 0.35 -7.93
C GLN A 155 16.13 1.32 -6.76
N ALA A 156 15.47 1.10 -5.62
CA ALA A 156 15.77 1.85 -4.41
C ALA A 156 17.05 1.30 -3.77
N ASP A 157 18.06 2.17 -3.64
CA ASP A 157 19.37 1.81 -3.04
C ASP A 157 19.23 1.31 -1.60
N THR A 158 18.23 1.81 -0.88
CA THR A 158 17.93 1.42 0.50
C THR A 158 17.20 0.07 0.61
N CYS A 159 16.88 -0.60 -0.49
CA CYS A 159 16.15 -1.88 -0.46
C CYS A 159 17.04 -2.99 0.11
N ASP A 160 16.56 -3.68 1.15
CA ASP A 160 17.28 -4.78 1.78
C ASP A 160 16.91 -6.13 1.14
N LEU A 161 17.85 -6.67 0.37
CA LEU A 161 17.78 -7.99 -0.27
C LEU A 161 18.05 -9.15 0.68
N THR A 162 18.55 -8.87 1.88
CA THR A 162 19.02 -9.86 2.86
C THR A 162 18.09 -10.01 4.05
N ALA A 163 17.04 -9.18 4.12
CA ALA A 163 15.97 -9.28 5.09
C ALA A 163 15.42 -10.71 5.14
N ARG A 164 15.14 -11.20 6.35
CA ARG A 164 14.68 -12.57 6.57
C ARG A 164 13.28 -12.59 7.15
N THR A 165 12.44 -13.45 6.59
CA THR A 165 11.13 -13.82 7.16
C THR A 165 11.28 -14.53 8.50
N LYS A 166 10.17 -14.77 9.21
CA LYS A 166 10.16 -15.63 10.40
C LYS A 166 10.73 -17.04 10.15
N MET A 167 10.61 -17.55 8.93
CA MET A 167 11.18 -18.85 8.53
C MET A 167 12.66 -18.74 8.12
N SER A 168 13.32 -17.61 8.39
CA SER A 168 14.70 -17.31 8.01
C SER A 168 14.97 -17.32 6.49
N LEU A 169 13.92 -17.18 5.68
CA LEU A 169 14.02 -17.12 4.22
C LEU A 169 14.21 -15.67 3.76
N THR A 170 15.15 -15.47 2.83
CA THR A 170 15.34 -14.21 2.09
C THR A 170 14.39 -14.13 0.89
N PRO A 171 14.25 -12.96 0.24
CA PRO A 171 13.50 -12.86 -1.02
C PRO A 171 14.05 -13.81 -2.10
N LEU A 172 15.39 -13.99 -2.17
CA LEU A 172 16.00 -14.92 -3.11
C LEU A 172 15.64 -16.37 -2.80
N ASP A 173 15.63 -16.77 -1.53
CA ASP A 173 15.23 -18.12 -1.12
C ASP A 173 13.78 -18.40 -1.52
N LEU A 174 12.87 -17.42 -1.36
CA LEU A 174 11.48 -17.54 -1.82
C LEU A 174 11.39 -17.71 -3.34
N ALA A 175 12.12 -16.90 -4.11
CA ALA A 175 12.15 -17.02 -5.57
C ALA A 175 12.68 -18.38 -6.03
N GLN A 176 13.68 -18.95 -5.35
CA GLN A 176 14.23 -20.26 -5.66
C GLN A 176 13.29 -21.41 -5.28
N GLN A 177 12.53 -21.27 -4.19
CA GLN A 177 11.48 -22.23 -3.84
C GLN A 177 10.36 -22.23 -4.88
N ASP A 178 9.96 -21.05 -5.34
CA ASP A 178 8.91 -20.91 -6.34
C ASP A 178 9.38 -21.35 -7.75
N TYR A 179 10.66 -21.21 -8.08
CA TYR A 179 11.26 -21.79 -9.30
C TYR A 179 10.97 -23.29 -9.43
N ARG A 180 11.08 -24.04 -8.32
CA ARG A 180 10.80 -25.49 -8.31
C ARG A 180 9.31 -25.82 -8.45
N ARG A 181 8.41 -24.87 -8.17
CA ARG A 181 6.95 -25.08 -8.14
C ARG A 181 6.24 -24.53 -9.38
N ARG A 182 6.72 -23.42 -9.95
CA ARG A 182 6.00 -22.61 -10.96
C ARG A 182 6.81 -22.28 -12.21
N SER A 183 8.05 -22.77 -12.34
CA SER A 183 8.90 -22.54 -13.52
C SER A 183 9.10 -21.07 -13.89
N GLN A 184 9.28 -20.19 -12.90
CA GLN A 184 9.62 -18.77 -13.11
C GLN A 184 11.13 -18.52 -12.88
N PRO A 185 12.02 -18.85 -13.84
CA PRO A 185 13.47 -18.59 -13.71
C PRO A 185 13.81 -17.11 -13.64
N GLU A 186 12.96 -16.25 -14.21
CA GLU A 186 13.26 -14.82 -14.31
C GLU A 186 13.36 -14.16 -12.93
N MET A 187 12.51 -14.54 -11.96
CA MET A 187 12.50 -13.92 -10.63
C MET A 187 13.80 -14.16 -9.86
N SER A 188 14.25 -15.42 -9.80
CA SER A 188 15.51 -15.77 -9.13
C SER A 188 16.71 -15.16 -9.85
N HIS A 189 16.66 -15.09 -11.19
CA HIS A 189 17.70 -14.43 -11.99
C HIS A 189 17.80 -12.93 -11.68
N VAL A 190 16.68 -12.21 -11.64
CA VAL A 190 16.64 -10.77 -11.31
C VAL A 190 17.26 -10.48 -9.94
N LEU A 191 16.88 -11.26 -8.93
CA LEU A 191 17.41 -11.08 -7.57
C LEU A 191 18.89 -11.43 -7.49
N THR A 192 19.33 -12.49 -8.17
CA THR A 192 20.74 -12.91 -8.21
C THR A 192 21.60 -11.84 -8.88
N GLN A 193 21.18 -11.36 -10.06
CA GLN A 193 21.89 -10.32 -10.82
C GLN A 193 22.05 -9.03 -10.00
N GLU A 194 20.99 -8.60 -9.33
CA GLU A 194 21.03 -7.38 -8.51
C GLU A 194 21.92 -7.53 -7.28
N LEU A 195 21.91 -8.70 -6.63
CA LEU A 195 22.79 -9.01 -5.50
C LEU A 195 24.28 -8.96 -5.91
N GLU A 196 24.63 -9.56 -7.04
CA GLU A 196 25.98 -9.54 -7.59
C GLU A 196 26.42 -8.12 -8.00
N ARG A 197 25.52 -7.34 -8.59
CA ARG A 197 25.75 -5.93 -8.94
C ARG A 197 26.12 -5.11 -7.71
N ARG A 198 25.38 -5.25 -6.60
CA ARG A 198 25.64 -4.51 -5.35
C ARG A 198 26.95 -4.94 -4.68
N ARG A 199 27.24 -6.25 -4.61
CA ARG A 199 28.53 -6.77 -4.10
C ARG A 199 29.74 -6.24 -4.86
N SER A 200 29.62 -6.16 -6.19
CA SER A 200 30.69 -5.64 -7.04
C SER A 200 30.94 -4.15 -6.80
N HIS A 201 29.88 -3.37 -6.56
CA HIS A 201 29.98 -1.94 -6.25
C HIS A 201 30.63 -1.68 -4.88
N ASP A 202 30.30 -2.48 -3.87
CA ASP A 202 30.90 -2.37 -2.52
C ASP A 202 32.40 -2.67 -2.53
N THR A 203 32.83 -3.62 -3.36
CA THR A 203 34.25 -4.00 -3.51
C THR A 203 35.08 -2.91 -4.20
N ILE A 204 34.49 -2.16 -5.14
CA ILE A 204 35.15 -1.06 -5.87
C ILE A 204 35.26 0.19 -4.99
N THR A 205 34.25 0.48 -4.17
CA THR A 205 34.21 1.69 -3.34
C THR A 205 35.15 1.62 -2.11
N GLN A 206 35.66 0.43 -1.79
CA GLN A 206 36.61 0.19 -0.68
C GLN A 206 38.09 0.12 -1.11
N CYS A 207 38.40 0.27 -2.40
CA CYS A 207 39.77 0.41 -2.92
C CYS A 207 40.13 1.89 -3.13
#